data_AF-A0A315EJN8-F1
#
_entry.id   AF-A0A315EJN8-F1
#
_cell.length_a   1.000
_cell.length_b   1.000
_cell.length_c   1.000
_cell.angle_alpha   90.00
_cell.angle_beta   90.00
_cell.angle_gamma   90.00
#
_symmetry.space_group_name_H-M   'P 1'
#
loop_
_entity.id
_entity.type
_entity.pdbx_description
1 polymer ?
#
loop_
_entity_poly.entity_id
_entity_poly.type
_entity_poly.pdbx_seq_one_letter_code
_entity_poly.pdbx_strand_id
1 'polypeptide(L)'
;MSYNQHLSGGKLTSFTLNELTQAAEMLEASGRYEEAIDLYRQWLKHSQDERKHVAWFNYGWLLQKQNLFSDAANAYDQLTNNYASYLSGTATAA
;
A
#
# COMPACT_ATOMS: atom_id res chain seq x y z
N MET A 1 -14.26 1.76 24.30
CA MET A 1 -12.80 1.73 24.53
C MET A 1 -12.13 2.04 23.20
N SER A 2 -11.65 3.27 23.06
CA SER A 2 -11.22 3.83 21.77
C SER A 2 -9.79 3.40 21.43
N TYR A 3 -9.64 2.53 20.44
CA TYR A 3 -8.34 2.17 19.85
C TYR A 3 -7.86 3.27 18.89
N ASN A 4 -7.64 4.47 19.43
CA ASN A 4 -6.80 5.49 18.80
C ASN A 4 -5.46 5.48 19.52
N GLN A 5 -4.74 4.36 19.44
CA GLN A 5 -3.30 4.43 19.61
C GLN A 5 -2.75 5.00 18.31
N HIS A 6 -2.50 6.30 18.35
CA HIS A 6 -1.76 7.05 17.35
C HIS A 6 -0.47 6.32 17.01
N LEU A 7 -0.48 5.54 15.93
CA LEU A 7 0.72 5.37 15.14
C LEU A 7 1.05 6.79 14.67
N SER A 8 2.07 7.40 15.26
CA SER A 8 2.55 8.70 14.78
C SER A 8 2.83 8.60 13.28
N GLY A 9 2.67 9.68 12.52
CA GLY A 9 2.89 9.65 11.05
C GLY A 9 4.24 9.02 10.67
N GLY A 10 5.28 9.18 11.50
CA GLY A 10 6.58 8.52 11.31
C GLY A 10 6.57 7.00 11.42
N LYS A 11 5.66 6.41 12.22
CA LYS A 11 5.51 4.96 12.38
C LYS A 11 4.73 4.32 11.22
N LEU A 12 3.79 5.06 10.61
CA LEU A 12 3.08 4.61 9.40
C LEU A 12 4.02 4.51 8.19
N THR A 13 4.99 5.42 8.09
CA THR A 13 6.00 5.43 7.01
C THR A 13 7.15 4.44 7.20
N SER A 14 7.31 3.85 8.40
CA SER A 14 8.41 2.94 8.71
C SER A 14 8.05 1.46 8.62
N PHE A 15 6.81 1.12 8.22
CA PHE A 15 6.42 -0.28 8.09
C PHE A 15 7.24 -0.98 7.01
N THR A 16 7.57 -2.25 7.25
CA THR A 16 7.87 -3.18 6.16
C THR A 16 6.61 -3.45 5.34
N LEU A 17 6.76 -3.96 4.11
CA LEU A 17 5.60 -4.33 3.27
C LEU A 17 4.65 -5.32 3.97
N ASN A 18 5.19 -6.25 4.77
CA ASN A 18 4.38 -7.24 5.48
C ASN A 18 3.60 -6.59 6.64
N GLU A 19 4.21 -5.68 7.38
CA GLU A 19 3.52 -4.95 8.45
C GLU A 19 2.46 -4.01 7.89
N LEU A 20 2.74 -3.34 6.76
CA LEU A 20 1.77 -2.53 6.04
C LEU A 20 0.52 -3.34 5.69
N THR A 21 0.73 -4.50 5.06
CA THR A 21 -0.37 -5.36 4.58
C THR A 21 -1.22 -5.86 5.74
N GLN A 22 -0.60 -6.38 6.80
CA GLN A 22 -1.32 -6.83 8.00
C GLN A 22 -2.09 -5.69 8.68
N ALA A 23 -1.48 -4.51 8.82
CA ALA A 23 -2.13 -3.37 9.44
C ALA A 23 -3.35 -2.89 8.61
N ALA A 24 -3.21 -2.86 7.28
CA ALA A 24 -4.31 -2.49 6.39
C ALA A 24 -5.47 -3.52 6.45
N GLU A 25 -5.17 -4.82 6.46
CA GLU A 25 -6.17 -5.89 6.63
C GLU A 25 -6.92 -5.78 7.96
N MET A 26 -6.20 -5.45 9.06
CA MET A 26 -6.83 -5.23 10.37
C MET A 26 -7.77 -4.02 10.35
N LEU A 27 -7.38 -2.93 9.69
CA LEU A 27 -8.23 -1.74 9.53
C LEU A 27 -9.46 -2.07 8.68
N GLU A 28 -9.29 -2.79 7.59
CA GLU A 28 -10.36 -3.24 6.70
C GLU A 28 -11.36 -4.14 7.44
N ALA A 29 -10.87 -5.15 8.17
CA ALA A 29 -11.70 -6.04 8.98
C ALA A 29 -12.48 -5.29 10.09
N SER A 30 -11.98 -4.13 10.51
CA SER A 30 -12.63 -3.23 11.46
C SER A 30 -13.55 -2.19 10.80
N GLY A 31 -13.73 -2.24 9.48
CA GLY A 31 -14.53 -1.28 8.71
C GLY A 31 -13.89 0.10 8.54
N ARG A 32 -12.60 0.26 8.91
CA ARG A 32 -11.85 1.52 8.86
C ARG A 32 -11.15 1.69 7.52
N TYR A 33 -11.94 1.68 6.44
CA TYR A 33 -11.42 1.65 5.07
C TYR A 33 -10.61 2.90 4.70
N GLU A 34 -11.05 4.09 5.14
CA GLU A 34 -10.34 5.35 4.85
C GLU A 34 -8.93 5.35 5.45
N GLU A 35 -8.77 4.78 6.65
CA GLU A 35 -7.46 4.68 7.31
C GLU A 35 -6.56 3.65 6.64
N ALA A 36 -7.12 2.53 6.16
CA ALA A 36 -6.37 1.57 5.36
C ALA A 36 -5.90 2.18 4.03
N ILE A 37 -6.76 2.97 3.37
CA ILE A 37 -6.43 3.72 2.16
C ILE A 37 -5.31 4.73 2.42
N ASP A 38 -5.42 5.53 3.48
CA ASP A 38 -4.42 6.53 3.84
C ASP A 38 -3.09 5.90 4.22
N LEU A 39 -3.12 4.77 4.94
CA LEU A 39 -1.93 3.99 5.28
C LEU A 39 -1.16 3.55 4.02
N TYR A 40 -1.83 2.95 3.04
CA TYR A 40 -1.19 2.60 1.76
C TYR A 40 -0.63 3.83 1.06
N ARG A 41 -1.40 4.92 0.98
CA ARG A 41 -0.99 6.17 0.33
C ARG A 41 0.27 6.76 0.96
N GLN A 42 0.33 6.85 2.29
CA GLN A 42 1.50 7.38 3.00
C GLN A 42 2.73 6.47 2.81
N TRP A 43 2.54 5.15 2.92
CA TRP A 43 3.64 4.21 2.74
C TRP A 43 4.22 4.27 1.33
N LEU A 44 3.38 4.27 0.30
CA LEU A 44 3.79 4.33 -1.10
C LEU A 44 4.56 5.62 -1.44
N LYS A 45 4.18 6.73 -0.79
CA LYS A 45 4.84 8.03 -0.95
C LYS A 45 6.25 8.07 -0.37
N HIS A 46 6.53 7.35 0.71
CA HIS A 46 7.76 7.51 1.49
C HIS A 46 8.69 6.29 1.47
N SER A 47 8.15 5.10 1.29
CA SER A 47 8.89 3.84 1.29
C SER A 47 9.97 3.83 0.20
N GLN A 48 11.05 3.10 0.44
CA GLN A 48 12.09 2.78 -0.54
C GLN A 48 12.14 1.27 -0.84
N ASP A 49 11.14 0.49 -0.38
CA ASP A 49 11.07 -0.95 -0.65
C ASP A 49 10.91 -1.18 -2.16
N GLU A 50 11.73 -2.06 -2.73
CA GLU A 50 11.72 -2.38 -4.16
C GLU A 50 10.44 -3.09 -4.61
N ARG A 51 9.69 -3.67 -3.67
CA ARG A 51 8.46 -4.42 -3.91
C ARG A 51 7.21 -3.56 -3.79
N LYS A 52 7.31 -2.25 -4.06
CA LYS A 52 6.17 -1.31 -4.09
C LYS A 52 5.02 -1.80 -4.96
N HIS A 53 5.29 -2.53 -6.04
CA HIS A 53 4.26 -3.15 -6.89
C HIS A 53 3.27 -4.02 -6.09
N VAL A 54 3.71 -4.72 -5.04
CA VAL A 54 2.82 -5.50 -4.17
C VAL A 54 1.88 -4.58 -3.36
N ALA A 55 2.42 -3.48 -2.80
CA ALA A 55 1.60 -2.49 -2.10
C ALA A 55 0.60 -1.80 -3.04
N TRP A 56 1.00 -1.49 -4.28
CA TRP A 56 0.09 -0.94 -5.29
C TRP A 56 -1.05 -1.91 -5.64
N PHE A 57 -0.78 -3.21 -5.72
CA PHE A 57 -1.80 -4.24 -5.91
C PHE A 57 -2.84 -4.23 -4.78
N ASN A 58 -2.38 -4.34 -3.54
CA ASN A 58 -3.27 -4.37 -2.38
C ASN A 58 -4.06 -3.07 -2.23
N TYR A 59 -3.43 -1.92 -2.51
CA TYR A 59 -4.10 -0.63 -2.51
C TYR A 59 -5.20 -0.54 -3.58
N GLY A 60 -4.90 -0.96 -4.82
CA GLY A 60 -5.88 -1.03 -5.90
C GLY A 60 -7.06 -1.94 -5.57
N TRP A 61 -6.79 -3.11 -4.98
CA TRP A 61 -7.82 -4.05 -4.53
C TRP A 61 -8.74 -3.43 -3.46
N LEU A 62 -8.16 -2.78 -2.45
CA LEU A 62 -8.92 -2.07 -1.42
C LEU A 62 -9.81 -0.97 -2.02
N LEU A 63 -9.28 -0.16 -2.94
CA LEU A 63 -10.04 0.87 -3.64
C LEU A 63 -11.20 0.27 -4.45
N GLN A 64 -10.97 -0.85 -5.14
CA GLN A 64 -12.01 -1.56 -5.88
C GLN A 64 -13.14 -2.04 -4.94
N LYS A 65 -12.82 -2.60 -3.77
CA LYS A 65 -13.81 -3.01 -2.76
C LYS A 65 -14.66 -1.84 -2.28
N GLN A 66 -14.08 -0.65 -2.24
CA GLN A 66 -14.76 0.60 -1.89
C GLN A 66 -15.45 1.29 -3.07
N ASN A 67 -15.52 0.65 -4.25
CA ASN A 67 -16.09 1.19 -5.49
C ASN A 67 -15.39 2.45 -6.03
N LEU A 68 -14.12 2.67 -5.64
CA LEU A 68 -13.28 3.78 -6.12
C LEU A 68 -12.52 3.35 -7.38
N PHE A 69 -13.25 3.04 -8.46
CA PHE A 69 -12.70 2.37 -9.63
C PHE A 69 -11.64 3.18 -10.39
N SER A 70 -11.80 4.51 -10.49
CA SER A 70 -10.80 5.37 -11.15
C SER A 70 -9.47 5.38 -10.41
N ASP A 71 -9.51 5.43 -9.07
CA ASP A 71 -8.31 5.39 -8.23
C ASP A 71 -7.67 3.99 -8.27
N ALA A 72 -8.48 2.94 -8.29
CA ALA A 72 -7.99 1.56 -8.42
C ALA A 72 -7.27 1.35 -9.76
N ALA A 73 -7.81 1.86 -10.86
CA ALA A 73 -7.15 1.82 -12.17
C ALA A 73 -5.79 2.52 -12.14
N ASN A 74 -5.71 3.72 -11.54
CA ASN A 74 -4.44 4.42 -11.37
C ASN A 74 -3.43 3.61 -10.53
N ALA A 75 -3.88 2.96 -9.46
CA ALA A 75 -3.03 2.10 -8.64
C ALA A 75 -2.48 0.91 -9.44
N TYR A 76 -3.27 0.31 -10.33
CA TYR A 76 -2.80 -0.79 -11.18
C TYR A 76 -1.86 -0.34 -12.31
N ASP A 77 -2.00 0.88 -12.81
CA ASP A 77 -0.99 1.48 -13.70
C ASP A 77 0.35 1.64 -12.97
N GLN A 78 0.33 2.15 -11.74
CA GLN A 78 1.53 2.29 -10.90
C GLN A 78 2.15 0.93 -10.56
N LEU A 79 1.33 -0.09 -10.26
CA LEU A 79 1.77 -1.47 -10.07
C LEU A 79 2.59 -1.94 -11.28
N THR A 80 2.00 -1.84 -12.48
CA THR A 80 2.61 -2.35 -13.72
C THR A 80 3.94 -1.65 -14.00
N ASN A 81 3.97 -0.32 -13.87
CA ASN A 81 5.19 0.47 -14.06
C ASN A 81 6.29 0.12 -13.04
N ASN A 82 5.91 -0.06 -11.78
CA ASN A 82 6.86 -0.39 -10.72
C ASN A 82 7.40 -1.82 -10.88
N TYR A 83 6.55 -2.77 -11.26
CA TYR A 83 6.94 -4.16 -11.50
C TYR A 83 7.88 -4.29 -12.71
N ALA A 84 7.59 -3.59 -13.81
CA ALA A 84 8.49 -3.54 -14.96
C ALA A 84 9.89 -3.01 -14.57
N SER A 85 9.94 -1.97 -13.73
CA SER A 85 11.19 -1.42 -13.21
C SER A 85 11.95 -2.41 -12.31
N TYR A 86 11.24 -3.12 -11.43
CA TYR A 86 11.80 -4.17 -10.57
C TYR A 86 12.44 -5.31 -11.38
N LEU A 87 11.76 -5.79 -12.42
CA LEU A 87 12.29 -6.83 -13.31
C LEU A 87 13.51 -6.33 -14.11
N SER A 88 13.49 -5.09 -14.57
CA SER A 88 14.61 -4.52 -15.34
C SER A 88 15.87 -4.37 -14.50
N GLY A 89 15.74 -3.92 -13.24
CA GLY A 89 16.89 -3.77 -12.33
C GLY A 89 17.47 -5.09 -11.84
N THR A 90 16.63 -6.11 -11.64
CA THR A 90 17.10 -7.47 -11.28
C THR A 90 17.75 -8.19 -12.47
N ALA A 91 17.27 -7.96 -13.70
CA ALA A 91 17.87 -8.53 -14.91
C ALA A 91 19.29 -8.02 -15.19
N THR A 92 19.66 -6.81 -14.76
CA THR A 92 21.03 -6.28 -14.90
C THR A 92 22.02 -6.79 -13.85
N ALA A 93 21.55 -7.46 -12.80
CA ALA A 93 22.37 -7.92 -11.67
C ALA A 93 22.76 -9.41 -11.75
N ALA A 94 22.38 -10.11 -12.83
CA ALA A 94 22.70 -11.52 -13.10
C ALA A 94 23.67 -11.66 -14.28
#